data_AF-H2C4T8-F1
#
_entry.id   AF-H2C4T8-F1
#
_cell.length_a   1.000
_cell.length_b   1.000
_cell.length_c   1.000
_cell.angle_alpha   90.00
_cell.angle_beta   90.00
_cell.angle_gamma   90.00
#
_symmetry.space_group_name_H-M   'P 1'
#
loop_
_entity.id
_entity.type
_entity.pdbx_description
1 polymer ?
#
loop_
_entity_poly.entity_id
_entity_poly.type
_entity_poly.pdbx_seq_one_letter_code
_entity_poly.pdbx_strand_id
1 'polypeptide(L)'
;MSELLERAKAEAGKYGKIIGMVSRSSPSSVSSESGVVPLEVPFSNYVKERIRIGTFLAVYALVSNSLVLGRVVSLEREDVLSMAKVPAVEPPEDPSTVETPLRVKLELISEMRDDVVTSPLSPVDPQSPVLIPDPGLVSKMLSLPSQGIVLGNLYSGEETSIQVRFPEHLLDRHVVVVGTTGSGKTTFLRHLLTELKGRAFILDLQGDYVGVKKDKAVLLPVTQALSSYLQKNDLTETEFVRARYLQECKAGELITCQDFAVRVVPFSLSLKQEIGELHRIFPFFSEQASLFWPVLGPKLSGSTLKGYGPDAGLWKSINSLAGKYNLAPQTINNIHRVLLLLSESGMFDEERGEPPWKEVFMEDTVVVDLRSALEFSQTPIAYSSVAYLVIHRVFQQHNLAYGVEDLGRTTIFVDEAHEYFPSSGVTDREALESLINRVMRLGRVRRLGFVMATHKPEDLNDLVLTLANTRVVFRTSQEVLERMGLKKYSSVMKMAPPGLALVSSYDLNEVFLKVPGP
;
A
#
# COMPACT_ATOMS: atom_id res chain seq x y z
N MET A 1 51.63 -7.62 -2.13
CA MET A 1 50.64 -6.82 -2.88
C MET A 1 50.09 -7.54 -4.11
N SER A 2 50.93 -8.03 -5.02
CA SER A 2 50.48 -8.87 -6.16
C SER A 2 49.76 -10.14 -5.69
N GLU A 3 50.27 -10.82 -4.67
CA GLU A 3 49.64 -12.00 -4.06
C GLU A 3 48.29 -11.68 -3.38
N LEU A 4 48.17 -10.50 -2.75
CA LEU A 4 46.91 -10.01 -2.15
C LEU A 4 45.84 -9.79 -3.22
N LEU A 5 46.22 -9.20 -4.36
CA LEU A 5 45.30 -8.95 -5.46
C LEU A 5 44.82 -10.25 -6.11
N GLU A 6 45.72 -11.20 -6.34
CA GLU A 6 45.34 -12.50 -6.91
C GLU A 6 44.46 -13.29 -5.96
N ARG A 7 44.75 -13.27 -4.65
CA ARG A 7 43.87 -13.85 -3.63
C ARG A 7 42.49 -13.21 -3.63
N ALA A 8 42.42 -11.88 -3.67
CA ALA A 8 41.15 -11.16 -3.70
C ALA A 8 40.33 -11.44 -4.95
N LYS A 9 40.96 -11.57 -6.13
CA LYS A 9 40.27 -12.03 -7.34
C LYS A 9 39.75 -13.46 -7.20
N ALA A 10 40.56 -14.37 -6.64
CA ALA A 10 40.14 -15.75 -6.43
C ALA A 10 38.95 -15.85 -5.45
N GLU A 11 38.94 -15.05 -4.39
CA GLU A 11 37.81 -14.96 -3.46
C GLU A 11 36.59 -14.30 -4.11
N ALA A 12 36.77 -13.17 -4.80
CA ALA A 12 35.69 -12.47 -5.51
C ALA A 12 34.98 -13.37 -6.54
N GLY A 13 35.74 -14.20 -7.26
CA GLY A 13 35.22 -15.13 -8.26
C GLY A 13 34.29 -16.21 -7.70
N LYS A 14 34.27 -16.45 -6.38
CA LYS A 14 33.32 -17.38 -5.73
C LYS A 14 31.91 -16.80 -5.60
N TYR A 15 31.77 -15.49 -5.74
CA TYR A 15 30.51 -14.76 -5.48
C TYR A 15 29.88 -14.14 -6.73
N GLY A 16 30.52 -14.33 -7.88
CA GLY A 16 30.03 -13.82 -9.14
C GLY A 16 31.14 -13.58 -10.16
N LYS A 17 30.76 -12.90 -11.25
CA LYS A 17 31.64 -12.68 -12.40
C LYS A 17 32.40 -11.36 -12.25
N ILE A 18 33.73 -11.41 -12.21
CA ILE A 18 34.58 -10.22 -12.16
C ILE A 18 34.52 -9.48 -13.50
N ILE A 19 34.23 -8.18 -13.44
CA ILE A 19 34.02 -7.33 -14.62
C ILE A 19 34.92 -6.09 -14.65
N GLY A 20 35.55 -5.71 -13.53
CA GLY A 20 36.32 -4.47 -13.46
C GLY A 20 37.03 -4.30 -12.13
N MET A 21 37.48 -3.08 -11.85
CA MET A 21 38.21 -2.72 -10.65
C MET A 21 37.75 -1.37 -10.10
N VAL A 22 37.97 -1.12 -8.81
CA VAL A 22 37.86 0.23 -8.25
C VAL A 22 38.93 1.14 -8.88
N SER A 23 38.50 2.32 -9.33
CA SER A 23 39.36 3.26 -10.06
C SER A 23 40.57 3.67 -9.22
N ARG A 24 41.70 3.87 -9.90
CA ARG A 24 42.93 4.44 -9.29
C ARG A 24 42.99 5.95 -9.43
N SER A 25 42.26 6.49 -10.40
CA SER A 25 42.31 7.91 -10.79
C SER A 25 41.22 8.75 -10.14
N SER A 26 40.28 8.14 -9.42
CA SER A 26 39.20 8.84 -8.74
C SER A 26 39.07 8.32 -7.31
N PRO A 27 38.96 9.20 -6.30
CA PRO A 27 38.88 8.78 -4.91
C PRO A 27 37.53 8.11 -4.60
N SER A 28 37.56 6.99 -3.88
CA SER A 28 36.40 6.46 -3.16
C SER A 28 36.10 7.34 -1.95
N SER A 29 34.83 7.60 -1.66
CA SER A 29 34.42 8.33 -0.46
C SER A 29 33.25 7.66 0.24
N VAL A 30 33.26 7.72 1.57
CA VAL A 30 32.13 7.32 2.43
C VAL A 30 31.90 8.46 3.41
N SER A 31 30.64 8.84 3.57
CA SER A 31 30.17 9.84 4.51
C SER A 31 29.03 9.26 5.34
N SER A 32 28.56 10.01 6.34
CA SER A 32 27.39 9.63 7.13
C SER A 32 26.10 9.51 6.31
N GLU A 33 26.04 10.14 5.12
CA GLU A 33 24.84 10.20 4.29
C GLU A 33 24.92 9.34 3.02
N SER A 34 26.13 9.15 2.46
CA SER A 34 26.33 8.36 1.26
C SER A 34 27.77 7.89 1.10
N GLY A 35 27.95 6.75 0.44
CA GLY A 35 29.24 6.28 -0.04
C GLY A 35 29.22 6.13 -1.55
N VAL A 36 30.19 6.72 -2.24
CA VAL A 36 30.34 6.60 -3.69
C VAL A 36 31.71 6.03 -4.02
N VAL A 37 31.72 4.92 -4.75
CA VAL A 37 32.93 4.26 -5.20
C VAL A 37 33.01 4.34 -6.73
N PRO A 38 34.03 5.02 -7.28
CA PRO A 38 34.27 5.04 -8.72
C PRO A 38 34.89 3.74 -9.17
N LEU A 39 34.34 3.14 -10.22
CA LEU A 39 34.79 1.87 -10.80
C LEU A 39 35.15 2.07 -12.27
N GLU A 40 36.04 1.21 -12.75
CA GLU A 40 36.42 1.10 -14.16
C GLU A 40 36.12 -0.31 -14.66
N VAL A 41 35.28 -0.38 -15.70
CA VAL A 41 34.93 -1.61 -16.40
C VAL A 41 35.58 -1.58 -17.78
N PRO A 42 36.53 -2.49 -18.10
CA PRO A 42 37.17 -2.55 -19.41
C PRO A 42 36.15 -2.66 -20.54
N PHE A 43 36.45 -2.06 -21.69
CA PHE A 43 35.56 -2.02 -22.86
C PHE A 43 35.03 -3.41 -23.27
N SER A 44 35.91 -4.42 -23.26
CA SER A 44 35.55 -5.80 -23.60
C SER A 44 34.50 -6.42 -22.68
N ASN A 45 34.44 -6.01 -21.42
CA ASN A 45 33.40 -6.42 -20.48
C ASN A 45 32.16 -5.53 -20.63
N TYR A 46 32.32 -4.21 -20.75
CA TYR A 46 31.21 -3.29 -20.99
C TYR A 46 30.35 -3.67 -22.21
N VAL A 47 30.97 -4.07 -23.32
CA VAL A 47 30.24 -4.48 -24.54
C VAL A 47 29.45 -5.78 -24.33
N LYS A 48 29.94 -6.67 -23.47
CA LYS A 48 29.32 -7.97 -23.20
C LYS A 48 28.25 -7.89 -22.12
N GLU A 49 28.49 -7.08 -21.08
CA GLU A 49 27.66 -6.99 -19.90
C GLU A 49 26.70 -5.80 -19.97
N ARG A 50 25.42 -6.03 -19.67
CA ARG A 50 24.40 -4.97 -19.67
C ARG A 50 24.39 -4.22 -18.34
N ILE A 51 25.35 -3.31 -18.14
CA ILE A 51 25.39 -2.45 -16.96
C ILE A 51 24.51 -1.22 -17.19
N ARG A 52 23.49 -1.02 -16.35
CA ARG A 52 22.57 0.12 -16.40
C ARG A 52 22.53 0.85 -15.05
N ILE A 53 21.94 2.04 -15.04
CA ILE A 53 21.58 2.70 -13.78
C ILE A 53 20.62 1.78 -13.03
N GLY A 54 20.89 1.57 -11.73
CA GLY A 54 20.14 0.66 -10.87
C GLY A 54 20.69 -0.77 -10.80
N THR A 55 21.63 -1.16 -11.67
CA THR A 55 22.30 -2.46 -11.59
C THR A 55 23.06 -2.61 -10.27
N PHE A 56 22.93 -3.75 -9.60
CA PHE A 56 23.74 -4.08 -8.42
C PHE A 56 25.09 -4.62 -8.85
N LEU A 57 26.15 -4.08 -8.26
CA LEU A 57 27.51 -4.59 -8.39
C LEU A 57 28.07 -4.81 -6.99
N ALA A 58 28.98 -5.77 -6.86
CA ALA A 58 29.71 -5.99 -5.62
C ALA A 58 31.20 -5.70 -5.81
N VAL A 59 31.84 -5.24 -4.75
CA VAL A 59 33.28 -5.00 -4.70
C VAL A 59 33.88 -5.84 -3.60
N TYR A 60 34.92 -6.61 -3.90
CA TYR A 60 35.69 -7.32 -2.88
C TYR A 60 36.83 -6.43 -2.40
N ALA A 61 36.70 -5.84 -1.22
CA ALA A 61 37.64 -4.88 -0.67
C ALA A 61 38.96 -5.57 -0.25
N LEU A 62 40.07 -5.12 -0.83
CA LEU A 62 41.38 -5.76 -0.71
C LEU A 62 41.94 -5.79 0.72
N VAL A 63 41.78 -4.70 1.46
CA VAL A 63 42.42 -4.55 2.78
C VAL A 63 41.52 -5.10 3.88
N SER A 64 40.22 -4.83 3.82
CA SER A 64 39.25 -5.26 4.83
C SER A 64 38.80 -6.72 4.68
N ASN A 65 39.07 -7.36 3.52
CA ASN A 65 38.54 -8.68 3.15
C ASN A 65 37.01 -8.77 3.29
N SER A 66 36.31 -7.71 2.91
CA SER A 66 34.85 -7.62 2.94
C SER A 66 34.25 -7.50 1.55
N LEU A 67 33.01 -7.95 1.40
CA LEU A 67 32.22 -7.74 0.20
C LEU A 67 31.35 -6.50 0.39
N VAL A 68 31.38 -5.56 -0.53
CA VAL A 68 30.56 -4.36 -0.49
C VAL A 68 29.60 -4.37 -1.66
N LEU A 69 28.30 -4.43 -1.38
CA LEU A 69 27.24 -4.32 -2.38
C LEU A 69 26.93 -2.84 -2.60
N GLY A 70 26.79 -2.45 -3.85
CA GLY A 70 26.29 -1.14 -4.20
C GLY A 70 25.44 -1.15 -5.46
N ARG A 71 24.85 0.01 -5.75
CA ARG A 71 23.98 0.23 -6.90
C ARG A 71 24.59 1.28 -7.82
N VAL A 72 24.54 1.01 -9.12
CA VAL A 72 25.01 1.94 -10.14
C VAL A 72 24.12 3.18 -10.17
N VAL A 73 24.71 4.35 -9.93
CA VAL A 73 24.01 5.65 -9.96
C VAL A 73 24.47 6.57 -11.10
N SER A 74 25.67 6.34 -11.63
CA SER A 74 26.19 7.05 -12.81
C SER A 74 26.96 6.11 -13.72
N LEU A 75 26.86 6.36 -15.03
CA LEU A 75 27.61 5.72 -16.09
C LEU A 75 28.21 6.81 -16.97
N GLU A 76 29.54 6.82 -17.10
CA GLU A 76 30.29 7.84 -17.82
C GLU A 76 31.18 7.17 -18.88
N ARG A 77 31.12 7.73 -20.09
CA ARG A 77 31.96 7.36 -21.24
C ARG A 77 32.79 8.57 -21.59
N GLU A 78 34.10 8.38 -21.68
CA GLU A 78 35.04 9.45 -21.93
C GLU A 78 36.02 9.00 -23.02
N ASP A 79 36.29 9.88 -23.98
CA ASP A 79 37.31 9.67 -25.00
C ASP A 79 38.71 9.94 -24.42
N VAL A 80 39.74 9.29 -24.97
CA VAL A 80 41.14 9.46 -24.52
C VAL A 80 41.61 10.91 -24.59
N LEU A 81 41.22 11.67 -25.61
CA LEU A 81 41.56 13.10 -25.74
C LEU A 81 40.87 13.94 -24.67
N SER A 82 39.62 13.61 -24.33
CA SER A 82 38.88 14.25 -23.25
C SER A 82 39.54 13.99 -21.89
N MET A 83 39.96 12.74 -21.64
CA MET A 83 40.72 12.35 -20.45
C MET A 83 42.05 13.12 -20.35
N ALA A 84 42.75 13.28 -21.48
CA ALA A 84 43.99 14.03 -21.56
C ALA A 84 43.78 15.56 -21.52
N LYS A 85 42.52 16.03 -21.55
CA LYS A 85 42.13 17.44 -21.67
C LYS A 85 42.77 18.13 -22.88
N VAL A 86 42.94 17.39 -23.97
CA VAL A 86 43.49 17.88 -25.23
C VAL A 86 42.34 18.28 -26.14
N PRO A 87 42.21 19.58 -26.50
CA PRO A 87 41.18 20.02 -27.44
C PRO A 87 41.49 19.51 -28.84
N ALA A 88 40.49 18.89 -29.49
CA ALA A 88 40.57 18.51 -30.90
C ALA A 88 40.01 19.66 -31.76
N VAL A 89 40.79 20.13 -32.74
CA VAL A 89 40.38 21.20 -33.67
C VAL A 89 39.35 20.68 -34.68
N GLU A 90 39.46 19.41 -35.07
CA GLU A 90 38.45 18.63 -35.77
C GLU A 90 38.26 17.29 -35.03
N PRO A 91 37.03 16.74 -34.92
CA PRO A 91 36.83 15.43 -34.32
C PRO A 91 37.50 14.36 -35.20
N PRO A 92 38.51 13.61 -34.71
CA PRO A 92 39.10 12.53 -35.47
C PRO A 92 38.09 11.39 -35.66
N GLU A 93 37.94 10.89 -36.89
CA GLU A 93 37.13 9.70 -37.19
C GLU A 93 37.97 8.42 -36.96
N ASP A 94 38.28 8.11 -35.71
CA ASP A 94 38.96 6.87 -35.32
C ASP A 94 38.08 6.05 -34.36
N PRO A 95 37.44 4.96 -34.84
CA PRO A 95 36.59 4.12 -33.99
C PRO A 95 37.32 3.48 -32.81
N SER A 96 38.66 3.34 -32.85
CA SER A 96 39.43 2.74 -31.78
C SER A 96 39.45 3.60 -30.50
N THR A 97 39.19 4.91 -30.62
CA THR A 97 39.12 5.81 -29.45
C THR A 97 37.91 5.50 -28.56
N VAL A 98 36.94 4.73 -29.07
CA VAL A 98 35.80 4.22 -28.31
C VAL A 98 36.22 3.09 -27.35
N GLU A 99 37.41 2.49 -27.47
CA GLU A 99 37.86 1.40 -26.58
C GLU A 99 38.28 1.84 -25.17
N THR A 100 37.78 2.97 -24.68
CA THR A 100 37.99 3.41 -23.30
C THR A 100 37.17 2.59 -22.30
N PRO A 101 37.59 2.49 -21.03
CA PRO A 101 36.78 1.86 -19.98
C PRO A 101 35.48 2.63 -19.74
N LEU A 102 34.43 1.90 -19.35
CA LEU A 102 33.23 2.51 -18.78
C LEU A 102 33.54 2.92 -17.33
N ARG A 103 33.32 4.20 -17.00
CA ARG A 103 33.40 4.70 -15.63
C ARG A 103 32.04 4.60 -14.96
N VAL A 104 32.01 4.01 -13.78
CA VAL A 104 30.78 3.73 -13.04
C VAL A 104 30.89 4.38 -11.66
N LYS A 105 29.85 5.09 -11.22
CA LYS A 105 29.74 5.50 -9.82
C LYS A 105 28.78 4.56 -9.11
N LEU A 106 29.28 3.90 -8.07
CA LEU A 106 28.55 2.93 -7.27
C LEU A 106 28.17 3.55 -5.92
N GLU A 107 26.88 3.65 -5.65
CA GLU A 107 26.35 4.01 -4.33
C GLU A 107 26.38 2.77 -3.43
N LEU A 108 27.08 2.85 -2.29
CA LEU A 108 27.21 1.72 -1.38
C LEU A 108 25.91 1.47 -0.60
N ILE A 109 25.53 0.20 -0.45
CA ILE A 109 24.29 -0.23 0.21
C ILE A 109 24.60 -1.01 1.48
N SER A 110 25.44 -2.05 1.36
CA SER A 110 25.79 -2.92 2.47
C SER A 110 27.18 -3.49 2.33
N GLU A 111 27.77 -3.87 3.45
CA GLU A 111 29.06 -4.52 3.56
C GLU A 111 28.88 -5.85 4.29
N MET A 112 29.49 -6.92 3.80
CA MET A 112 29.49 -8.24 4.41
C MET A 112 30.91 -8.63 4.80
N ARG A 113 31.10 -8.92 6.08
CA ARG A 113 32.35 -9.42 6.65
C ARG A 113 32.05 -10.59 7.57
N ASP A 114 32.76 -11.70 7.39
CA ASP A 114 32.57 -12.93 8.18
C ASP A 114 31.10 -13.36 8.26
N ASP A 115 30.39 -13.31 7.13
CA ASP A 115 28.95 -13.59 6.97
C ASP A 115 27.97 -12.63 7.67
N VAL A 116 28.46 -11.58 8.33
CA VAL A 116 27.65 -10.53 8.95
C VAL A 116 27.49 -9.37 7.98
N VAL A 117 26.25 -8.97 7.71
CA VAL A 117 25.91 -7.84 6.83
C VAL A 117 25.64 -6.59 7.67
N THR A 118 26.33 -5.50 7.36
CA THR A 118 26.20 -4.19 8.01
C THR A 118 26.15 -3.08 6.98
N SER A 119 25.94 -1.83 7.44
CA SER A 119 26.18 -0.66 6.59
C SER A 119 27.67 -0.50 6.30
N PRO A 120 28.04 0.02 5.11
CA PRO A 120 29.43 0.30 4.77
C PRO A 120 29.95 1.48 5.60
N LEU A 121 30.99 1.25 6.41
CA LEU A 121 31.56 2.27 7.32
C LEU A 121 32.92 2.78 6.87
N SER A 122 33.50 2.20 5.82
CA SER A 122 34.83 2.54 5.34
C SER A 122 34.86 2.57 3.81
N PRO A 123 35.69 3.45 3.21
CA PRO A 123 35.86 3.49 1.77
C PRO A 123 36.49 2.20 1.25
N VAL A 124 36.20 1.89 -0.01
CA VAL A 124 36.76 0.70 -0.67
C VAL A 124 38.08 1.04 -1.35
N ASP A 125 39.08 0.19 -1.14
CA ASP A 125 40.44 0.40 -1.65
C ASP A 125 40.49 0.42 -3.19
N PRO A 126 41.27 1.32 -3.80
CA PRO A 126 41.57 1.28 -5.23
C PRO A 126 42.10 -0.09 -5.66
N GLN A 127 41.80 -0.47 -6.90
CA GLN A 127 42.16 -1.78 -7.48
C GLN A 127 41.43 -2.99 -6.88
N SER A 128 40.48 -2.78 -5.97
CA SER A 128 39.61 -3.85 -5.48
C SER A 128 38.77 -4.45 -6.62
N PRO A 129 38.67 -5.79 -6.75
CA PRO A 129 37.89 -6.43 -7.80
C PRO A 129 36.40 -6.08 -7.73
N VAL A 130 35.83 -5.76 -8.88
CA VAL A 130 34.40 -5.50 -9.07
C VAL A 130 33.76 -6.67 -9.79
N LEU A 131 32.62 -7.14 -9.29
CA LEU A 131 31.90 -8.27 -9.84
C LEU A 131 30.40 -8.00 -10.02
N ILE A 132 29.80 -8.70 -10.99
CA ILE A 132 28.35 -8.90 -11.05
C ILE A 132 28.03 -10.03 -10.06
N PRO A 133 27.34 -9.74 -8.95
CA PRO A 133 27.09 -10.71 -7.88
C PRO A 133 26.06 -11.75 -8.28
N ASP A 134 26.22 -12.96 -7.75
CA ASP A 134 25.22 -14.01 -7.89
C ASP A 134 23.91 -13.63 -7.17
N PRO A 135 22.75 -14.13 -7.65
CA PRO A 135 21.45 -13.78 -7.07
C PRO A 135 21.32 -14.07 -5.57
N GLY A 136 21.95 -15.15 -5.09
CA GLY A 136 21.98 -15.51 -3.68
C GLY A 136 22.75 -14.51 -2.82
N LEU A 137 23.87 -13.98 -3.33
CA LEU A 137 24.65 -12.94 -2.64
C LEU A 137 23.84 -11.65 -2.53
N VAL A 138 23.21 -11.22 -3.62
CA VAL A 138 22.36 -10.01 -3.63
C VAL A 138 21.24 -10.14 -2.60
N SER A 139 20.55 -11.29 -2.60
CA SER A 139 19.45 -11.55 -1.65
C SER A 139 19.92 -11.47 -0.19
N LYS A 140 21.09 -12.06 0.11
CA LYS A 140 21.70 -12.04 1.45
C LYS A 140 22.12 -10.63 1.86
N MET A 141 22.86 -9.93 0.99
CA MET A 141 23.40 -8.59 1.30
C MET A 141 22.32 -7.50 1.34
N LEU A 142 21.20 -7.68 0.65
CA LEU A 142 20.00 -6.83 0.80
C LEU A 142 19.12 -7.26 1.97
N SER A 143 19.48 -8.32 2.70
CA SER A 143 18.68 -8.90 3.79
C SER A 143 17.24 -9.18 3.38
N LEU A 144 17.04 -9.68 2.15
CA LEU A 144 15.71 -9.98 1.64
C LEU A 144 15.10 -11.15 2.42
N PRO A 145 13.83 -11.04 2.84
CA PRO A 145 13.14 -12.13 3.53
C PRO A 145 13.06 -13.38 2.67
N SER A 146 13.34 -14.54 3.27
CA SER A 146 13.21 -15.85 2.62
C SER A 146 11.78 -16.40 2.67
N GLN A 147 10.95 -15.90 3.58
CA GLN A 147 9.56 -16.33 3.78
C GLN A 147 8.60 -15.13 3.73
N GLY A 148 7.33 -15.43 3.45
CA GLY A 148 6.26 -14.44 3.34
C GLY A 148 5.65 -14.39 1.95
N ILE A 149 4.82 -13.36 1.74
CA ILE A 149 4.04 -13.13 0.52
C ILE A 149 4.98 -12.65 -0.59
N VAL A 150 4.95 -13.29 -1.75
CA VAL A 150 5.75 -12.82 -2.89
C VAL A 150 5.12 -11.53 -3.42
N LEU A 151 5.84 -10.42 -3.42
CA LEU A 151 5.36 -9.15 -3.99
C LEU A 151 5.68 -9.01 -5.48
N GLY A 152 6.73 -9.68 -5.93
CA GLY A 152 7.26 -9.59 -7.28
C GLY A 152 8.75 -9.87 -7.30
N ASN A 153 9.39 -9.47 -8.38
CA ASN A 153 10.81 -9.71 -8.61
C ASN A 153 11.63 -8.45 -8.38
N LEU A 154 12.82 -8.57 -7.79
CA LEU A 154 13.73 -7.45 -7.58
C LEU A 154 14.08 -6.81 -8.92
N TYR A 155 14.03 -5.50 -8.97
CA TYR A 155 14.37 -4.72 -10.16
C TYR A 155 15.72 -4.03 -9.98
N SER A 156 16.66 -4.32 -10.88
CA SER A 156 18.04 -3.83 -10.85
C SER A 156 18.46 -3.36 -12.24
N GLY A 157 17.88 -2.24 -12.71
CA GLY A 157 18.01 -1.77 -14.09
C GLY A 157 17.24 -2.63 -15.11
N GLU A 158 16.91 -3.87 -14.76
CA GLU A 158 15.95 -4.76 -15.38
C GLU A 158 15.36 -5.71 -14.33
N GLU A 159 14.31 -6.44 -14.70
CA GLU A 159 13.71 -7.45 -13.83
C GLU A 159 14.67 -8.63 -13.63
N THR A 160 14.91 -9.01 -12.38
CA THR A 160 15.77 -10.14 -12.01
C THR A 160 14.96 -11.39 -11.67
N SER A 161 15.62 -12.53 -11.46
CA SER A 161 14.96 -13.75 -10.97
C SER A 161 14.79 -13.79 -9.43
N ILE A 162 15.25 -12.77 -8.71
CA ILE A 162 15.21 -12.72 -7.25
C ILE A 162 13.83 -12.28 -6.79
N GLN A 163 13.12 -13.15 -6.05
CA GLN A 163 11.82 -12.79 -5.50
C GLN A 163 11.96 -11.88 -4.29
N VAL A 164 11.20 -10.79 -4.28
CA VAL A 164 11.03 -9.93 -3.11
C VAL A 164 9.80 -10.41 -2.35
N ARG A 165 10.01 -10.79 -1.09
CA ARG A 165 8.96 -11.31 -0.20
C ARG A 165 8.64 -10.31 0.90
N PHE A 166 7.38 -10.28 1.28
CA PHE A 166 6.82 -9.47 2.34
C PHE A 166 6.48 -10.36 3.54
N PRO A 167 7.20 -10.21 4.67
CA PRO A 167 6.85 -10.94 5.88
C PRO A 167 5.43 -10.58 6.31
N GLU A 168 4.58 -11.58 6.53
CA GLU A 168 3.15 -11.32 6.74
C GLU A 168 2.87 -10.47 7.98
N HIS A 169 3.75 -10.50 8.98
CA HIS A 169 3.61 -9.67 10.20
C HIS A 169 3.71 -8.16 9.93
N LEU A 170 4.22 -7.75 8.77
CA LEU A 170 4.23 -6.35 8.37
C LEU A 170 2.84 -5.84 7.96
N LEU A 171 1.92 -6.72 7.57
CA LEU A 171 0.52 -6.36 7.32
C LEU A 171 -0.16 -5.87 8.60
N ASP A 172 0.21 -6.42 9.75
CA ASP A 172 -0.28 -6.00 11.07
C ASP A 172 0.18 -4.56 11.42
N ARG A 173 1.18 -4.02 10.72
CA ARG A 173 1.72 -2.66 10.92
C ARG A 173 1.28 -1.67 9.84
N HIS A 174 0.27 -2.05 9.07
CA HIS A 174 -0.34 -1.30 7.96
C HIS A 174 0.61 -1.02 6.79
N VAL A 175 0.02 -0.94 5.61
CA VAL A 175 0.69 -0.69 4.34
C VAL A 175 -0.03 0.46 3.65
N VAL A 176 0.73 1.43 3.16
CA VAL A 176 0.20 2.44 2.25
C VAL A 176 0.79 2.24 0.85
N VAL A 177 -0.08 2.28 -0.15
CA VAL A 177 0.25 2.07 -1.57
C VAL A 177 -0.09 3.36 -2.33
N VAL A 178 0.91 4.02 -2.91
CA VAL A 178 0.71 5.29 -3.61
C VAL A 178 1.19 5.23 -5.05
N GLY A 179 0.61 6.06 -5.91
CA GLY A 179 1.03 6.16 -7.30
C GLY A 179 -0.05 6.72 -8.20
N THR A 180 0.35 7.27 -9.34
CA THR A 180 -0.57 7.85 -10.32
C THR A 180 -1.48 6.80 -10.97
N THR A 181 -2.54 7.23 -11.65
CA THR A 181 -3.43 6.36 -12.43
C THR A 181 -2.63 5.56 -13.47
N GLY A 182 -2.93 4.26 -13.61
CA GLY A 182 -2.24 3.35 -14.54
C GLY A 182 -0.81 2.97 -14.14
N SER A 183 -0.35 3.31 -12.94
CA SER A 183 1.01 2.98 -12.47
C SER A 183 1.18 1.52 -11.99
N GLY A 184 0.08 0.79 -11.76
CA GLY A 184 0.09 -0.62 -11.34
C GLY A 184 -0.42 -0.89 -9.93
N LYS A 185 -0.98 0.11 -9.22
CA LYS A 185 -1.54 -0.05 -7.85
C LYS A 185 -2.58 -1.17 -7.75
N THR A 186 -3.62 -1.14 -8.58
CA THR A 186 -4.70 -2.13 -8.57
C THR A 186 -4.17 -3.53 -8.87
N THR A 187 -3.26 -3.67 -9.85
CA THR A 187 -2.58 -4.94 -10.14
C THR A 187 -1.82 -5.47 -8.92
N PHE A 188 -1.10 -4.60 -8.21
CA PHE A 188 -0.41 -4.96 -6.98
C PHE A 188 -1.35 -5.37 -5.85
N LEU A 189 -2.46 -4.65 -5.64
CA LEU A 189 -3.46 -5.02 -4.63
C LEU A 189 -4.11 -6.37 -4.94
N ARG A 190 -4.47 -6.62 -6.21
CA ARG A 190 -5.01 -7.92 -6.65
C ARG A 190 -4.00 -9.05 -6.45
N HIS A 191 -2.73 -8.82 -6.79
CA HIS A 191 -1.64 -9.76 -6.57
C HIS A 191 -1.46 -10.07 -5.07
N LEU A 192 -1.35 -9.02 -4.24
CA LEU A 192 -1.23 -9.15 -2.79
C LEU A 192 -2.42 -9.90 -2.17
N LEU A 193 -3.65 -9.59 -2.61
CA LEU A 193 -4.86 -10.26 -2.14
C LEU A 193 -4.88 -11.76 -2.51
N THR A 194 -4.39 -12.10 -3.70
CA THR A 194 -4.32 -13.50 -4.18
C THR A 194 -3.31 -14.32 -3.38
N GLU A 195 -2.17 -13.72 -3.05
CA GLU A 195 -1.10 -14.37 -2.27
C GLU A 195 -1.35 -14.35 -0.75
N LEU A 196 -2.33 -13.56 -0.28
CA LEU A 196 -2.60 -13.38 1.13
C LEU A 196 -3.13 -14.66 1.77
N LYS A 197 -2.44 -15.08 2.85
CA LYS A 197 -2.93 -16.07 3.79
C LYS A 197 -3.68 -15.39 4.94
N GLY A 198 -4.90 -15.83 5.19
CA GLY A 198 -5.78 -15.25 6.21
C GLY A 198 -6.90 -14.41 5.61
N ARG A 199 -7.58 -13.67 6.49
CA ARG A 199 -8.85 -13.01 6.16
C ARG A 199 -8.65 -11.66 5.51
N ALA A 200 -9.41 -11.38 4.45
CA ALA A 200 -9.45 -10.09 3.78
C ALA A 200 -10.84 -9.48 3.78
N PHE A 201 -10.93 -8.20 4.13
CA PHE A 201 -12.08 -7.35 3.82
C PHE A 201 -11.63 -6.32 2.78
N ILE A 202 -12.35 -6.19 1.67
CA ILE A 202 -12.00 -5.27 0.60
C ILE A 202 -13.10 -4.22 0.48
N LEU A 203 -12.76 -2.97 0.66
CA LEU A 203 -13.64 -1.83 0.40
C LEU A 203 -13.51 -1.45 -1.08
N ASP A 204 -14.44 -1.93 -1.90
CA ASP A 204 -14.34 -1.87 -3.35
C ASP A 204 -15.23 -0.77 -3.95
N LEU A 205 -14.64 0.41 -4.13
CA LEU A 205 -15.33 1.58 -4.70
C LEU A 205 -15.47 1.49 -6.23
N GLN A 206 -14.53 0.84 -6.91
CA GLN A 206 -14.46 0.80 -8.39
C GLN A 206 -15.07 -0.50 -8.97
N GLY A 207 -15.30 -1.51 -8.12
CA GLY A 207 -15.83 -2.81 -8.52
C GLY A 207 -14.76 -3.73 -9.13
N ASP A 208 -13.50 -3.56 -8.71
CA ASP A 208 -12.33 -4.18 -9.31
C ASP A 208 -11.91 -5.50 -8.65
N TYR A 209 -12.51 -5.86 -7.51
CA TYR A 209 -12.06 -6.97 -6.67
C TYR A 209 -13.07 -8.12 -6.56
N VAL A 210 -14.32 -7.92 -6.99
CA VAL A 210 -15.34 -9.00 -7.02
C VAL A 210 -14.93 -10.16 -7.95
N GLY A 211 -14.12 -9.91 -8.98
CA GLY A 211 -13.56 -10.96 -9.84
C GLY A 211 -12.34 -11.68 -9.27
N VAL A 212 -11.83 -11.26 -8.11
CA VAL A 212 -10.52 -11.70 -7.58
C VAL A 212 -10.70 -12.75 -6.49
N LYS A 213 -9.77 -13.73 -6.43
CA LYS A 213 -9.71 -14.86 -5.48
C LYS A 213 -10.93 -15.80 -5.56
N LYS A 214 -10.74 -17.12 -5.41
CA LYS A 214 -11.85 -18.08 -5.38
C LYS A 214 -12.58 -18.00 -4.03
N ASP A 215 -13.88 -18.31 -4.03
CA ASP A 215 -14.77 -18.40 -2.87
C ASP A 215 -14.78 -17.19 -1.92
N LYS A 216 -15.89 -16.45 -1.93
CA LYS A 216 -15.99 -15.19 -1.19
C LYS A 216 -17.43 -14.78 -0.92
N ALA A 217 -17.60 -13.88 0.03
CA ALA A 217 -18.83 -13.13 0.21
C ALA A 217 -18.73 -11.73 -0.40
N VAL A 218 -19.81 -11.28 -1.04
CA VAL A 218 -20.01 -9.90 -1.49
C VAL A 218 -21.05 -9.25 -0.58
N LEU A 219 -20.64 -8.29 0.24
CA LEU A 219 -21.58 -7.45 0.97
C LEU A 219 -22.14 -6.40 0.00
N LEU A 220 -23.45 -6.48 -0.27
CA LEU A 220 -24.15 -5.57 -1.15
C LEU A 220 -24.98 -4.57 -0.32
N PRO A 221 -24.53 -3.31 -0.16
CA PRO A 221 -25.36 -2.29 0.46
C PRO A 221 -26.56 -1.97 -0.45
N VAL A 222 -27.77 -2.21 0.06
CA VAL A 222 -29.03 -1.95 -0.66
C VAL A 222 -29.64 -0.65 -0.18
N THR A 223 -29.44 0.42 -0.95
CA THR A 223 -30.11 1.71 -0.74
C THR A 223 -31.57 1.63 -1.22
N GLN A 224 -32.40 2.57 -0.78
CA GLN A 224 -33.77 2.74 -1.28
C GLN A 224 -33.82 2.87 -2.82
N ALA A 225 -32.86 3.58 -3.41
CA ALA A 225 -32.78 3.75 -4.85
C ALA A 225 -32.39 2.45 -5.57
N LEU A 226 -31.45 1.67 -5.02
CA LEU A 226 -31.10 0.35 -5.57
C LEU A 226 -32.28 -0.62 -5.44
N SER A 227 -32.93 -0.67 -4.27
CA SER A 227 -34.14 -1.49 -4.07
C SER A 227 -35.21 -1.16 -5.12
N SER A 228 -35.45 0.13 -5.36
CA SER A 228 -36.40 0.57 -6.38
C SER A 228 -35.99 0.18 -7.80
N TYR A 229 -34.69 0.23 -8.11
CA TYR A 229 -34.15 -0.20 -9.40
C TYR A 229 -34.33 -1.70 -9.62
N LEU A 230 -33.99 -2.52 -8.62
CA LEU A 230 -34.13 -3.98 -8.68
C LEU A 230 -35.60 -4.38 -8.91
N GLN A 231 -36.52 -3.80 -8.15
CA GLN A 231 -37.97 -4.04 -8.32
C GLN A 231 -38.49 -3.64 -9.70
N LYS A 232 -38.06 -2.48 -10.23
CA LYS A 232 -38.50 -2.01 -11.56
C LYS A 232 -38.03 -2.89 -12.71
N ASN A 233 -36.90 -3.57 -12.54
CA ASN A 233 -36.28 -4.40 -13.57
C ASN A 233 -36.49 -5.90 -13.36
N ASP A 234 -37.25 -6.30 -12.32
CA ASP A 234 -37.47 -7.70 -11.95
C ASP A 234 -36.14 -8.47 -11.76
N LEU A 235 -35.19 -7.84 -11.05
CA LEU A 235 -33.86 -8.40 -10.79
C LEU A 235 -33.70 -8.73 -9.31
N THR A 236 -33.13 -9.90 -9.03
CA THR A 236 -32.61 -10.24 -7.70
C THR A 236 -31.25 -9.56 -7.46
N GLU A 237 -30.88 -9.40 -6.19
CA GLU A 237 -29.56 -8.89 -5.79
C GLU A 237 -28.41 -9.76 -6.33
N THR A 238 -28.62 -11.08 -6.38
CA THR A 238 -27.64 -12.03 -6.93
C THR A 238 -27.46 -11.88 -8.43
N GLU A 239 -28.55 -11.69 -9.18
CA GLU A 239 -28.49 -11.41 -10.62
C GLU A 239 -27.82 -10.07 -10.92
N PHE A 240 -28.08 -9.06 -10.10
CA PHE A 240 -27.46 -7.75 -10.21
C PHE A 240 -25.93 -7.83 -10.05
N VAL A 241 -25.43 -8.45 -8.98
CA VAL A 241 -23.98 -8.61 -8.75
C VAL A 241 -23.34 -9.46 -9.86
N ARG A 242 -24.00 -10.55 -10.27
CA ARG A 242 -23.51 -11.41 -11.35
C ARG A 242 -23.40 -10.68 -12.68
N ALA A 243 -24.47 -10.02 -13.13
CA ALA A 243 -24.48 -9.31 -14.41
C ALA A 243 -23.41 -8.22 -14.49
N ARG A 244 -23.05 -7.66 -13.32
CA ARG A 244 -22.10 -6.56 -13.21
C ARG A 244 -20.65 -7.01 -13.19
N TYR A 245 -20.33 -8.08 -12.46
CA TYR A 245 -18.95 -8.46 -12.15
C TYR A 245 -18.54 -9.86 -12.60
N LEU A 246 -19.50 -10.77 -12.84
CA LEU A 246 -19.28 -12.20 -13.03
C LEU A 246 -20.19 -12.73 -14.16
N GLN A 247 -20.08 -12.14 -15.35
CA GLN A 247 -21.01 -12.33 -16.46
C GLN A 247 -21.05 -13.79 -16.96
N GLU A 248 -19.93 -14.48 -16.85
CA GLU A 248 -19.72 -15.87 -17.22
C GLU A 248 -20.31 -16.89 -16.23
N CYS A 249 -20.73 -16.44 -15.05
CA CYS A 249 -21.27 -17.30 -13.99
C CYS A 249 -22.81 -17.37 -14.04
N LYS A 250 -23.39 -18.29 -13.25
CA LYS A 250 -24.86 -18.47 -13.13
C LYS A 250 -25.37 -17.91 -11.81
N ALA A 251 -26.49 -17.20 -11.83
CA ALA A 251 -27.17 -16.72 -10.61
C ALA A 251 -28.08 -17.81 -10.03
N GLY A 252 -28.22 -17.80 -8.71
CA GLY A 252 -29.09 -18.66 -7.90
C GLY A 252 -29.08 -18.13 -6.46
N GLU A 253 -29.21 -19.01 -5.46
CA GLU A 253 -28.95 -18.64 -4.06
C GLU A 253 -27.50 -18.17 -3.83
N LEU A 254 -26.57 -18.75 -4.60
CA LEU A 254 -25.19 -18.32 -4.75
C LEU A 254 -24.92 -18.04 -6.22
N ILE A 255 -23.96 -17.15 -6.50
CA ILE A 255 -23.41 -17.05 -7.86
C ILE A 255 -22.45 -18.22 -8.04
N THR A 256 -22.70 -19.09 -9.01
CA THR A 256 -21.89 -20.28 -9.27
C THR A 256 -21.07 -20.10 -10.54
N CYS A 257 -19.75 -20.14 -10.39
CA CYS A 257 -18.77 -20.12 -11.47
C CYS A 257 -18.20 -21.54 -11.67
N GLN A 258 -17.35 -21.75 -12.67
CA GLN A 258 -16.80 -23.11 -12.96
C GLN A 258 -16.08 -23.73 -11.76
N ASP A 259 -15.30 -22.92 -11.03
CA ASP A 259 -14.39 -23.41 -9.99
C ASP A 259 -14.67 -22.85 -8.59
N PHE A 260 -15.66 -21.97 -8.42
CA PHE A 260 -15.91 -21.28 -7.15
C PHE A 260 -17.36 -20.77 -7.06
N ALA A 261 -17.79 -20.47 -5.84
CA ALA A 261 -19.08 -19.83 -5.57
C ALA A 261 -18.90 -18.46 -4.90
N VAL A 262 -19.87 -17.58 -5.09
CA VAL A 262 -19.91 -16.26 -4.44
C VAL A 262 -21.23 -16.10 -3.70
N ARG A 263 -21.14 -15.84 -2.40
CA ARG A 263 -22.30 -15.53 -1.55
C ARG A 263 -22.59 -14.03 -1.61
N VAL A 264 -23.76 -13.65 -2.10
CA VAL A 264 -24.20 -12.26 -2.03
C VAL A 264 -24.95 -12.06 -0.72
N VAL A 265 -24.54 -11.07 0.06
CA VAL A 265 -25.15 -10.70 1.34
C VAL A 265 -25.71 -9.29 1.20
N PRO A 266 -26.97 -9.15 0.74
CA PRO A 266 -27.61 -7.85 0.67
C PRO A 266 -27.94 -7.37 2.08
N PHE A 267 -27.73 -6.09 2.36
CA PHE A 267 -28.00 -5.52 3.67
C PHE A 267 -28.40 -4.06 3.59
N SER A 268 -29.04 -3.58 4.64
CA SER A 268 -29.35 -2.18 4.87
C SER A 268 -29.13 -1.84 6.33
N LEU A 269 -28.77 -0.60 6.62
CA LEU A 269 -28.47 -0.17 7.97
C LEU A 269 -29.76 -0.08 8.81
N SER A 270 -29.69 -0.40 10.09
CA SER A 270 -30.81 -0.21 11.02
C SER A 270 -30.45 0.82 12.07
N LEU A 271 -31.16 1.96 12.09
CA LEU A 271 -30.93 2.98 13.12
C LEU A 271 -31.10 2.35 14.50
N LYS A 272 -32.15 1.57 14.69
CA LYS A 272 -32.44 0.90 15.97
C LYS A 272 -31.26 0.08 16.50
N GLN A 273 -30.52 -0.61 15.62
CA GLN A 273 -29.37 -1.43 16.02
C GLN A 273 -28.12 -0.56 16.25
N GLU A 274 -27.90 0.46 15.40
CA GLU A 274 -26.69 1.28 15.42
C GLU A 274 -26.76 2.49 16.35
N ILE A 275 -27.95 2.87 16.85
CA ILE A 275 -28.18 4.14 17.55
C ILE A 275 -27.29 4.33 18.77
N GLY A 276 -26.87 3.27 19.45
CA GLY A 276 -25.97 3.37 20.60
C GLY A 276 -24.53 3.72 20.20
N GLU A 277 -24.11 3.32 19.00
CA GLU A 277 -22.72 3.38 18.54
C GLU A 277 -22.51 4.31 17.33
N LEU A 278 -23.54 5.00 16.81
CA LEU A 278 -23.42 5.91 15.65
C LEU A 278 -22.20 6.83 15.73
N HIS A 279 -21.99 7.50 16.88
CA HIS A 279 -20.84 8.39 17.11
C HIS A 279 -19.46 7.71 17.01
N ARG A 280 -19.37 6.39 17.21
CA ARG A 280 -18.12 5.61 17.11
C ARG A 280 -17.92 5.01 15.73
N ILE A 281 -19.01 4.81 15.01
CA ILE A 281 -19.00 4.28 13.65
C ILE A 281 -18.67 5.44 12.70
N PHE A 282 -19.41 6.54 12.80
CA PHE A 282 -19.40 7.61 11.83
C PHE A 282 -18.62 8.84 12.32
N PRO A 283 -17.48 9.21 11.71
CA PRO A 283 -16.68 10.37 12.08
C PRO A 283 -17.29 11.70 11.56
N PHE A 284 -18.61 11.83 11.62
CA PHE A 284 -19.35 13.04 11.25
C PHE A 284 -19.87 13.81 12.48
N PHE A 285 -19.98 13.12 13.61
CA PHE A 285 -20.31 13.72 14.90
C PHE A 285 -19.13 14.53 15.40
N SER A 286 -19.37 15.77 15.84
CA SER A 286 -18.33 16.54 16.52
C SER A 286 -17.87 15.84 17.81
N GLU A 287 -16.70 16.20 18.33
CA GLU A 287 -16.21 15.63 19.60
C GLU A 287 -17.26 15.77 20.73
N GLN A 288 -17.86 16.95 20.86
CA GLN A 288 -18.91 17.21 21.84
C GLN A 288 -20.15 16.36 21.60
N ALA A 289 -20.60 16.22 20.35
CA ALA A 289 -21.73 15.36 20.03
C ALA A 289 -21.42 13.90 20.39
N SER A 290 -20.20 13.44 20.09
CA SER A 290 -19.73 12.09 20.38
C SER A 290 -19.64 11.79 21.88
N LEU A 291 -19.17 12.75 22.69
CA LEU A 291 -19.10 12.61 24.15
C LEU A 291 -20.48 12.47 24.81
N PHE A 292 -21.48 13.21 24.30
CA PHE A 292 -22.84 13.18 24.85
C PHE A 292 -23.72 12.07 24.24
N TRP A 293 -23.36 11.53 23.08
CA TRP A 293 -24.16 10.51 22.39
C TRP A 293 -24.48 9.27 23.24
N PRO A 294 -23.58 8.71 24.06
CA PRO A 294 -23.91 7.59 24.95
C PRO A 294 -25.05 7.86 25.94
N VAL A 295 -25.36 9.12 26.24
CA VAL A 295 -26.48 9.52 27.09
C VAL A 295 -27.77 9.71 26.28
N LEU A 296 -27.67 10.23 25.06
CA LEU A 296 -28.81 10.52 24.18
C LEU A 296 -29.29 9.28 23.42
N GLY A 297 -28.38 8.60 22.71
CA GLY A 297 -28.67 7.49 21.79
C GLY A 297 -29.57 6.40 22.37
N PRO A 298 -29.28 5.85 23.57
CA PRO A 298 -30.12 4.81 24.17
C PRO A 298 -31.59 5.23 24.38
N LYS A 299 -31.85 6.52 24.60
CA LYS A 299 -33.21 7.07 24.80
C LYS A 299 -33.98 7.24 23.50
N LEU A 300 -33.31 7.07 22.37
CA LEU A 300 -33.87 7.26 21.04
C LEU A 300 -34.10 5.92 20.31
N SER A 301 -33.87 4.78 20.97
CA SER A 301 -33.82 3.43 20.36
C SER A 301 -35.10 2.94 19.66
N GLY A 302 -36.23 3.62 19.84
CA GLY A 302 -37.48 3.33 19.11
C GLY A 302 -37.65 4.14 17.82
N SER A 303 -36.67 4.94 17.43
CA SER A 303 -36.78 5.90 16.32
C SER A 303 -36.39 5.29 14.98
N THR A 304 -36.71 6.01 13.92
CA THR A 304 -36.29 5.72 12.54
C THR A 304 -35.69 6.96 11.89
N LEU A 305 -34.76 6.74 10.95
CA LEU A 305 -34.27 7.77 10.03
C LEU A 305 -35.13 7.93 8.79
N LYS A 306 -36.07 7.02 8.51
CA LYS A 306 -36.93 7.10 7.33
C LYS A 306 -37.77 8.38 7.36
N GLY A 307 -37.57 9.27 6.40
CA GLY A 307 -38.22 10.58 6.35
C GLY A 307 -37.76 11.55 7.43
N TYR A 308 -36.52 11.42 7.93
CA TYR A 308 -35.96 12.34 8.90
C TYR A 308 -35.88 13.77 8.34
N GLY A 309 -36.24 14.75 9.18
CA GLY A 309 -36.26 16.16 8.82
C GLY A 309 -36.74 17.04 9.98
N PRO A 310 -36.97 18.34 9.75
CA PRO A 310 -37.37 19.30 10.79
C PRO A 310 -38.69 18.96 11.51
N ASP A 311 -39.57 18.18 10.89
CA ASP A 311 -40.85 17.79 11.48
C ASP A 311 -40.85 16.39 12.10
N ALA A 312 -39.76 15.64 11.93
CA ALA A 312 -39.65 14.24 12.34
C ALA A 312 -39.72 14.07 13.87
N GLY A 313 -40.37 13.00 14.31
CA GLY A 313 -40.49 12.67 15.75
C GLY A 313 -39.13 12.49 16.44
N LEU A 314 -38.16 11.90 15.73
CA LEU A 314 -36.78 11.76 16.22
C LEU A 314 -36.14 13.13 16.49
N TRP A 315 -36.31 14.09 15.59
CA TRP A 315 -35.76 15.44 15.76
C TRP A 315 -36.40 16.18 16.93
N LYS A 316 -37.72 16.09 17.10
CA LYS A 316 -38.43 16.64 18.27
C LYS A 316 -37.92 16.03 19.58
N SER A 317 -37.69 14.72 19.60
CA SER A 317 -37.15 14.00 20.76
C SER A 317 -35.71 14.43 21.09
N ILE A 318 -34.86 14.60 20.08
CA ILE A 318 -33.50 15.12 20.23
C ILE A 318 -33.53 16.52 20.85
N ASN A 319 -34.36 17.44 20.34
CA ASN A 319 -34.46 18.79 20.89
C ASN A 319 -34.94 18.81 22.35
N SER A 320 -35.94 17.99 22.68
CA SER A 320 -36.45 17.90 24.05
C SER A 320 -35.37 17.39 25.01
N LEU A 321 -34.65 16.32 24.63
CA LEU A 321 -33.54 15.80 25.43
C LEU A 321 -32.40 16.82 25.51
N ALA A 322 -32.08 17.49 24.42
CA ALA A 322 -31.01 18.47 24.38
C ALA A 322 -31.27 19.67 25.30
N GLY A 323 -32.51 20.18 25.32
CA GLY A 323 -32.93 21.20 26.26
C GLY A 323 -32.84 20.75 27.71
N LYS A 324 -33.23 19.49 28.01
CA LYS A 324 -33.11 18.91 29.36
C LYS A 324 -31.66 18.83 29.85
N TYR A 325 -30.71 18.63 28.95
CA TYR A 325 -29.29 18.50 29.25
C TYR A 325 -28.47 19.78 29.03
N ASN A 326 -29.11 20.89 28.69
CA ASN A 326 -28.44 22.16 28.37
C ASN A 326 -27.33 22.01 27.32
N LEU A 327 -27.58 21.20 26.29
CA LEU A 327 -26.64 21.00 25.19
C LEU A 327 -26.48 22.27 24.35
N ALA A 328 -25.25 22.59 23.97
CA ALA A 328 -24.96 23.76 23.15
C ALA A 328 -25.67 23.67 21.78
N PRO A 329 -26.25 24.77 21.25
CA PRO A 329 -26.96 24.75 19.97
C PRO A 329 -26.13 24.20 18.80
N GLN A 330 -24.82 24.48 18.79
CA GLN A 330 -23.91 23.99 17.75
C GLN A 330 -23.81 22.45 17.75
N THR A 331 -23.81 21.82 18.93
CA THR A 331 -23.79 20.36 19.08
C THR A 331 -25.08 19.74 18.56
N ILE A 332 -26.22 20.33 18.89
CA ILE A 332 -27.54 19.87 18.42
C ILE A 332 -27.64 19.99 16.89
N ASN A 333 -27.19 21.13 16.34
CA ASN A 333 -27.18 21.36 14.90
C ASN A 333 -26.19 20.44 14.16
N ASN A 334 -25.07 20.04 14.78
CA ASN A 334 -24.21 18.99 14.22
C ASN A 334 -24.94 17.64 14.18
N ILE A 335 -25.52 17.18 15.29
CA ILE A 335 -26.31 15.94 15.34
C ILE A 335 -27.40 15.94 14.26
N HIS A 336 -28.16 17.03 14.14
CA HIS A 336 -29.23 17.15 13.15
C HIS A 336 -28.72 16.96 11.72
N ARG A 337 -27.65 17.67 11.35
CA ARG A 337 -27.05 17.59 10.01
C ARG A 337 -26.55 16.19 9.71
N VAL A 338 -25.90 15.52 10.67
CA VAL A 338 -25.40 14.15 10.48
C VAL A 338 -26.56 13.20 10.23
N LEU A 339 -27.60 13.21 11.08
CA LEU A 339 -28.75 12.33 10.92
C LEU A 339 -29.53 12.60 9.63
N LEU A 340 -29.59 13.86 9.19
CA LEU A 340 -30.16 14.22 7.90
C LEU A 340 -29.35 13.63 6.74
N LEU A 341 -28.02 13.79 6.74
CA LEU A 341 -27.16 13.20 5.71
C LEU A 341 -27.26 11.67 5.67
N LEU A 342 -27.31 11.02 6.84
CA LEU A 342 -27.50 9.57 6.92
C LEU A 342 -28.89 9.14 6.40
N SER A 343 -29.94 9.92 6.64
CA SER A 343 -31.26 9.69 6.05
C SER A 343 -31.25 9.83 4.52
N GLU A 344 -30.68 10.93 4.00
CA GLU A 344 -30.57 11.20 2.55
C GLU A 344 -29.68 10.19 1.82
N SER A 345 -28.82 9.45 2.52
CA SER A 345 -28.07 8.34 1.94
C SER A 345 -28.98 7.22 1.40
N GLY A 346 -30.21 7.12 1.92
CA GLY A 346 -31.18 6.07 1.59
C GLY A 346 -30.78 4.68 2.09
N MET A 347 -29.82 4.59 3.02
CA MET A 347 -29.27 3.31 3.50
C MET A 347 -29.92 2.76 4.77
N PHE A 348 -30.61 3.61 5.53
CA PHE A 348 -31.12 3.27 6.85
C PHE A 348 -32.60 2.87 6.82
N ASP A 349 -32.94 1.91 7.67
CA ASP A 349 -34.29 1.42 7.97
C ASP A 349 -35.06 0.89 6.73
N GLU A 350 -34.32 0.26 5.82
CA GLU A 350 -34.87 -0.59 4.75
C GLU A 350 -35.07 -2.04 5.25
N GLU A 351 -35.81 -2.84 4.48
CA GLU A 351 -36.30 -4.16 4.94
C GLU A 351 -35.24 -5.26 5.05
N ARG A 352 -34.02 -5.07 4.53
CA ARG A 352 -32.99 -6.13 4.45
C ARG A 352 -32.31 -6.40 5.79
N GLY A 353 -32.20 -5.37 6.63
CA GLY A 353 -31.51 -5.44 7.92
C GLY A 353 -30.00 -5.57 7.81
N GLU A 354 -29.35 -5.64 8.98
CA GLU A 354 -27.89 -5.69 9.09
C GLU A 354 -27.31 -7.03 8.59
N PRO A 355 -26.04 -7.05 8.10
CA PRO A 355 -25.37 -8.28 7.76
C PRO A 355 -25.29 -9.24 8.95
N PRO A 356 -25.32 -10.58 8.72
CA PRO A 356 -25.02 -11.57 9.74
C PRO A 356 -23.51 -11.55 10.04
N TRP A 357 -23.05 -10.55 10.80
CA TRP A 357 -21.62 -10.24 11.01
C TRP A 357 -20.79 -11.42 11.48
N LYS A 358 -21.35 -12.34 12.26
CA LYS A 358 -20.67 -13.57 12.69
C LYS A 358 -20.32 -14.48 11.51
N GLU A 359 -21.26 -14.68 10.59
CA GLU A 359 -21.06 -15.49 9.39
C GLU A 359 -20.13 -14.78 8.40
N VAL A 360 -20.36 -13.48 8.18
CA VAL A 360 -19.50 -12.66 7.32
C VAL A 360 -18.05 -12.69 7.82
N PHE A 361 -17.83 -12.67 9.14
CA PHE A 361 -16.49 -12.76 9.71
C PHE A 361 -15.89 -14.16 9.61
N MET A 362 -16.66 -15.22 9.34
CA MET A 362 -16.11 -16.55 9.11
C MET A 362 -15.55 -16.71 7.69
N GLU A 363 -15.97 -15.86 6.75
CA GLU A 363 -15.45 -15.86 5.37
C GLU A 363 -13.96 -15.49 5.32
N ASP A 364 -13.20 -16.16 4.46
CA ASP A 364 -11.80 -15.84 4.22
C ASP A 364 -11.63 -14.55 3.41
N THR A 365 -12.58 -14.24 2.54
CA THR A 365 -12.53 -13.04 1.70
C THR A 365 -13.92 -12.44 1.57
N VAL A 366 -14.03 -11.17 1.95
CA VAL A 366 -15.25 -10.39 1.91
C VAL A 366 -15.00 -9.16 1.06
N VAL A 367 -15.72 -9.02 -0.05
CA VAL A 367 -15.69 -7.81 -0.87
C VAL A 367 -16.93 -6.97 -0.54
N VAL A 368 -16.73 -5.71 -0.23
CA VAL A 368 -17.81 -4.76 0.06
C VAL A 368 -18.03 -3.91 -1.18
N ASP A 369 -19.17 -4.10 -1.84
CA ASP A 369 -19.50 -3.40 -3.08
C ASP A 369 -19.94 -1.95 -2.79
N LEU A 370 -18.95 -1.08 -2.63
CA LEU A 370 -19.17 0.34 -2.38
C LEU A 370 -19.58 1.10 -3.64
N ARG A 371 -19.30 0.53 -4.82
CA ARG A 371 -19.74 1.09 -6.10
C ARG A 371 -21.26 1.15 -6.21
N SER A 372 -21.95 0.13 -5.70
CA SER A 372 -23.42 0.15 -5.62
C SER A 372 -23.94 1.29 -4.74
N ALA A 373 -23.32 1.54 -3.58
CA ALA A 373 -23.69 2.68 -2.73
C ALA A 373 -23.34 4.03 -3.37
N LEU A 374 -22.25 4.11 -4.15
CA LEU A 374 -21.86 5.30 -4.89
C LEU A 374 -22.84 5.64 -6.02
N GLU A 375 -23.26 4.65 -6.80
CA GLU A 375 -24.15 4.86 -7.97
C GLU A 375 -25.62 5.03 -7.58
N PHE A 376 -26.05 4.37 -6.49
CA PHE A 376 -27.44 4.38 -6.03
C PHE A 376 -27.64 5.19 -4.75
N SER A 377 -26.84 6.24 -4.53
CA SER A 377 -27.10 7.22 -3.48
C SER A 377 -26.95 8.65 -3.99
N GLN A 378 -27.68 9.57 -3.35
CA GLN A 378 -27.62 10.99 -3.66
C GLN A 378 -26.50 11.72 -2.91
N THR A 379 -25.88 11.05 -1.93
CA THR A 379 -24.89 11.67 -1.05
C THR A 379 -23.59 10.86 -1.01
N PRO A 380 -22.41 11.53 -1.08
CA PRO A 380 -21.12 10.85 -0.92
C PRO A 380 -20.98 10.12 0.42
N ILE A 381 -21.78 10.49 1.43
CA ILE A 381 -21.71 9.89 2.76
C ILE A 381 -22.12 8.41 2.77
N ALA A 382 -22.87 7.93 1.77
CA ALA A 382 -23.40 6.58 1.73
C ALA A 382 -22.29 5.52 1.70
N TYR A 383 -21.40 5.58 0.70
CA TYR A 383 -20.31 4.62 0.58
C TYR A 383 -19.30 4.75 1.73
N SER A 384 -19.02 5.96 2.22
CA SER A 384 -18.15 6.15 3.39
C SER A 384 -18.79 5.56 4.65
N SER A 385 -20.11 5.69 4.83
CA SER A 385 -20.82 5.12 5.97
C SER A 385 -20.69 3.59 6.00
N VAL A 386 -20.86 2.93 4.86
CA VAL A 386 -20.65 1.48 4.76
C VAL A 386 -19.22 1.09 5.09
N ALA A 387 -18.24 1.81 4.54
CA ALA A 387 -16.83 1.58 4.83
C ALA A 387 -16.53 1.69 6.34
N TYR A 388 -16.99 2.76 6.98
CA TYR A 388 -16.78 2.96 8.41
C TYR A 388 -17.50 1.92 9.27
N LEU A 389 -18.71 1.50 8.90
CA LEU A 389 -19.42 0.39 9.54
C LEU A 389 -18.60 -0.90 9.49
N VAL A 390 -18.14 -1.29 8.31
CA VAL A 390 -17.35 -2.52 8.12
C VAL A 390 -16.07 -2.45 8.94
N ILE A 391 -15.33 -1.33 8.87
CA ILE A 391 -14.13 -1.11 9.69
C ILE A 391 -14.46 -1.23 11.17
N HIS A 392 -15.54 -0.61 11.63
CA HIS A 392 -15.97 -0.66 13.02
C HIS A 392 -16.30 -2.08 13.48
N ARG A 393 -17.09 -2.82 12.68
CA ARG A 393 -17.54 -4.18 13.00
C ARG A 393 -16.39 -5.17 13.03
N VAL A 394 -15.48 -5.12 12.05
CA VAL A 394 -14.26 -5.94 12.02
C VAL A 394 -13.38 -5.61 13.22
N PHE A 395 -13.18 -4.33 13.52
CA PHE A 395 -12.40 -3.90 14.69
C PHE A 395 -13.04 -4.39 16.01
N GLN A 396 -14.36 -4.32 16.14
CA GLN A 396 -15.09 -4.74 17.33
C GLN A 396 -14.92 -6.25 17.59
N GLN A 397 -14.99 -7.10 16.56
CA GLN A 397 -14.74 -8.54 16.69
C GLN A 397 -13.33 -8.82 17.23
N HIS A 398 -12.32 -8.21 16.63
CA HIS A 398 -10.92 -8.31 17.09
C HIS A 398 -10.71 -7.78 18.50
N ASN A 399 -11.42 -6.72 18.88
CA ASN A 399 -11.32 -6.16 20.22
C ASN A 399 -11.97 -7.06 21.29
N LEU A 400 -13.07 -7.75 20.97
CA LEU A 400 -13.73 -8.69 21.89
C LEU A 400 -12.92 -9.96 22.10
N ALA A 401 -12.28 -10.46 21.04
CA ALA A 401 -11.43 -11.64 21.10
C ALA A 401 -10.06 -11.38 21.77
N TYR A 402 -9.62 -10.12 21.83
CA TYR A 402 -8.29 -9.77 22.34
C TYR A 402 -8.08 -10.27 23.78
N GLY A 403 -7.07 -11.13 23.97
CA GLY A 403 -6.75 -11.75 25.26
C GLY A 403 -7.63 -12.96 25.63
N VAL A 404 -8.57 -13.34 24.77
CA VAL A 404 -9.48 -14.49 24.95
C VAL A 404 -9.20 -15.58 23.90
N GLU A 405 -9.13 -15.20 22.62
CA GLU A 405 -8.88 -16.11 21.49
C GLU A 405 -8.06 -15.42 20.39
N ASP A 406 -7.38 -16.22 19.55
CA ASP A 406 -6.64 -15.72 18.39
C ASP A 406 -7.50 -15.90 17.13
N LEU A 407 -8.08 -14.80 16.64
CA LEU A 407 -8.87 -14.79 15.40
C LEU A 407 -8.02 -14.91 14.12
N GLY A 408 -6.69 -15.01 14.28
CA GLY A 408 -5.75 -14.92 13.19
C GLY A 408 -5.66 -13.51 12.61
N ARG A 409 -4.93 -13.37 11.51
CA ARG A 409 -4.75 -12.08 10.84
C ARG A 409 -5.99 -11.73 10.01
N THR A 410 -6.44 -10.48 10.14
CA THR A 410 -7.40 -9.87 9.21
C THR A 410 -6.79 -8.63 8.58
N THR A 411 -6.91 -8.48 7.27
CA THR A 411 -6.41 -7.32 6.53
C THR A 411 -7.58 -6.61 5.84
N ILE A 412 -7.73 -5.32 6.11
CA ILE A 412 -8.70 -4.47 5.44
C ILE A 412 -7.98 -3.76 4.28
N PHE A 413 -8.39 -4.07 3.05
CA PHE A 413 -7.97 -3.38 1.84
C PHE A 413 -8.90 -2.20 1.60
N VAL A 414 -8.31 -1.02 1.45
CA VAL A 414 -9.02 0.22 1.18
C VAL A 414 -8.45 0.79 -0.10
N ASP A 415 -9.13 0.57 -1.22
CA ASP A 415 -8.81 1.27 -2.46
C ASP A 415 -9.36 2.69 -2.41
N GLU A 416 -8.74 3.62 -3.13
CA GLU A 416 -9.06 5.06 -3.06
C GLU A 416 -9.20 5.60 -1.62
N ALA A 417 -8.23 5.28 -0.76
CA ALA A 417 -8.23 5.59 0.67
C ALA A 417 -8.47 7.07 1.02
N HIS A 418 -8.19 8.01 0.10
CA HIS A 418 -8.48 9.44 0.29
C HIS A 418 -9.98 9.75 0.39
N GLU A 419 -10.84 8.88 -0.14
CA GLU A 419 -12.31 8.98 -0.04
C GLU A 419 -12.84 8.66 1.37
N TYR A 420 -12.07 7.92 2.18
CA TYR A 420 -12.45 7.48 3.52
C TYR A 420 -11.60 8.11 4.63
N PHE A 421 -10.36 8.50 4.31
CA PHE A 421 -9.47 9.15 5.24
C PHE A 421 -8.96 10.47 4.66
N PRO A 422 -9.87 11.41 4.31
CA PRO A 422 -9.47 12.65 3.67
C PRO A 422 -8.69 13.56 4.64
N SER A 423 -7.78 14.36 4.08
CA SER A 423 -7.07 15.42 4.80
C SER A 423 -7.98 16.62 5.12
N SER A 424 -9.03 16.83 4.31
CA SER A 424 -10.06 17.85 4.48
C SER A 424 -11.37 17.39 3.83
N GLY A 425 -12.53 17.81 4.34
CA GLY A 425 -13.80 17.40 3.75
C GLY A 425 -15.01 17.51 4.68
N VAL A 426 -16.02 16.67 4.42
CA VAL A 426 -17.33 16.67 5.11
C VAL A 426 -17.26 16.06 6.51
N THR A 427 -16.22 15.26 6.79
CA THR A 427 -15.97 14.66 8.11
C THR A 427 -15.45 15.67 9.12
N ASP A 428 -15.79 15.45 10.38
CA ASP A 428 -15.12 16.17 11.47
C ASP A 428 -13.68 15.65 11.58
N ARG A 429 -12.70 16.55 11.45
CA ARG A 429 -11.28 16.19 11.40
C ARG A 429 -10.85 15.46 12.67
N GLU A 430 -11.25 15.96 13.84
CA GLU A 430 -10.87 15.38 15.13
C GLU A 430 -11.52 14.00 15.31
N ALA A 431 -12.79 13.85 14.92
CA ALA A 431 -13.47 12.57 14.94
C ALA A 431 -12.81 11.53 14.03
N LEU A 432 -12.40 11.94 12.82
CA LEU A 432 -11.70 11.07 11.87
C LEU A 432 -10.32 10.67 12.40
N GLU A 433 -9.53 11.62 12.90
CA GLU A 433 -8.22 11.35 13.49
C GLU A 433 -8.33 10.44 14.73
N SER A 434 -9.38 10.59 15.54
CA SER A 434 -9.69 9.69 16.66
C SER A 434 -10.02 8.27 16.19
N LEU A 435 -10.83 8.14 15.13
CA LEU A 435 -11.13 6.84 14.50
C LEU A 435 -9.84 6.18 13.99
N ILE A 436 -9.04 6.90 13.20
CA ILE A 436 -7.77 6.41 12.64
C ILE A 436 -6.84 5.94 13.76
N ASN A 437 -6.61 6.78 14.77
CA ASN A 437 -5.76 6.44 15.92
C ASN A 437 -6.28 5.19 16.64
N ARG A 438 -7.59 5.09 16.86
CA ARG A 438 -8.20 3.93 17.52
C ARG A 438 -8.01 2.67 16.69
N VAL A 439 -8.39 2.66 15.42
CA VAL A 439 -8.39 1.42 14.62
C VAL A 439 -7.00 0.97 14.21
N MET A 440 -6.10 1.89 13.85
CA MET A 440 -4.76 1.54 13.40
C MET A 440 -3.84 1.21 14.58
N ARG A 441 -3.75 2.08 15.60
CA ARG A 441 -2.84 1.83 16.74
C ARG A 441 -3.24 0.58 17.52
N LEU A 442 -4.53 0.40 17.81
CA LEU A 442 -5.01 -0.79 18.53
C LEU A 442 -5.08 -2.02 17.62
N GLY A 443 -5.30 -1.83 16.31
CA GLY A 443 -5.35 -2.90 15.31
C GLY A 443 -4.04 -3.66 15.21
N ARG A 444 -2.90 -2.95 15.28
CA ARG A 444 -1.57 -3.59 15.28
C ARG A 444 -1.41 -4.69 16.34
N VAL A 445 -1.86 -4.42 17.57
CA VAL A 445 -1.76 -5.38 18.68
C VAL A 445 -2.81 -6.50 18.56
N ARG A 446 -3.87 -6.26 17.79
CA ARG A 446 -4.99 -7.19 17.57
C ARG A 446 -4.88 -7.96 16.24
N ARG A 447 -3.74 -7.94 15.55
CA ARG A 447 -3.54 -8.60 14.24
C ARG A 447 -4.55 -8.15 13.17
N LEU A 448 -4.97 -6.88 13.26
CA LEU A 448 -5.81 -6.20 12.29
C LEU A 448 -4.96 -5.19 11.51
N GLY A 449 -4.66 -5.55 10.26
CA GLY A 449 -3.88 -4.76 9.33
C GLY A 449 -4.73 -3.94 8.37
N PHE A 450 -4.16 -2.87 7.82
CA PHE A 450 -4.77 -2.08 6.76
C PHE A 450 -3.83 -2.03 5.56
N VAL A 451 -4.34 -2.22 4.35
CA VAL A 451 -3.64 -1.96 3.10
C VAL A 451 -4.42 -0.86 2.38
N MET A 452 -3.87 0.35 2.37
CA MET A 452 -4.56 1.54 1.86
C MET A 452 -3.90 2.02 0.58
N ALA A 453 -4.64 2.05 -0.52
CA ALA A 453 -4.16 2.57 -1.79
C ALA A 453 -4.79 3.91 -2.14
N THR A 454 -4.01 4.82 -2.72
CA THR A 454 -4.56 6.08 -3.25
C THR A 454 -3.73 6.59 -4.42
N HIS A 455 -4.40 7.26 -5.37
CA HIS A 455 -3.72 8.02 -6.42
C HIS A 455 -3.53 9.50 -6.08
N LYS A 456 -4.18 9.99 -5.01
CA LYS A 456 -4.05 11.34 -4.46
C LYS A 456 -3.56 11.27 -3.01
N PRO A 457 -2.29 10.90 -2.79
CA PRO A 457 -1.72 10.88 -1.44
C PRO A 457 -1.74 12.27 -0.78
N GLU A 458 -1.85 13.35 -1.55
CA GLU A 458 -1.99 14.69 -1.03
C GLU A 458 -3.29 14.95 -0.27
N ASP A 459 -4.36 14.30 -0.72
CA ASP A 459 -5.70 14.37 -0.14
C ASP A 459 -5.89 13.34 0.99
N LEU A 460 -4.89 12.49 1.27
CA LEU A 460 -4.93 11.50 2.34
C LEU A 460 -4.47 12.12 3.67
N ASN A 461 -5.13 11.74 4.77
CA ASN A 461 -4.79 12.19 6.11
C ASN A 461 -3.35 11.77 6.51
N ASP A 462 -2.58 12.71 7.05
CA ASP A 462 -1.17 12.50 7.41
C ASP A 462 -0.97 11.41 8.48
N LEU A 463 -1.96 11.16 9.36
CA LEU A 463 -1.88 10.06 10.33
C LEU A 463 -1.83 8.70 9.63
N VAL A 464 -2.52 8.53 8.49
CA VAL A 464 -2.45 7.29 7.72
C VAL A 464 -1.03 7.06 7.20
N LEU A 465 -0.41 8.10 6.63
CA LEU A 465 0.97 8.06 6.13
C LEU A 465 2.01 7.84 7.24
N THR A 466 1.72 8.35 8.43
CA THR A 466 2.59 8.25 9.61
C THR A 466 2.48 6.89 10.30
N LEU A 467 1.27 6.35 10.41
CA LEU A 467 1.00 5.08 11.10
C LEU A 467 1.27 3.85 10.22
N ALA A 468 1.27 4.01 8.89
CA ALA A 468 1.67 2.96 7.97
C ALA A 468 3.20 2.79 7.98
N ASN A 469 3.66 1.66 8.53
CA ASN A 469 5.09 1.36 8.61
C ASN A 469 5.69 0.97 7.25
N THR A 470 4.87 0.37 6.38
CA THR A 470 5.30 -0.04 5.04
C THR A 470 4.71 0.89 4.00
N ARG A 471 5.57 1.35 3.10
CA ARG A 471 5.24 2.20 1.95
C ARG A 471 5.57 1.45 0.67
N VAL A 472 4.58 1.29 -0.20
CA VAL A 472 4.75 0.79 -1.56
C VAL A 472 4.45 1.93 -2.51
N VAL A 473 5.45 2.38 -3.23
CA VAL A 473 5.39 3.61 -4.03
C VAL A 473 5.58 3.25 -5.49
N PHE A 474 4.55 3.48 -6.30
CA PHE A 474 4.61 3.44 -7.76
C PHE A 474 4.92 4.83 -8.32
N ARG A 475 4.93 4.95 -9.66
CA ARG A 475 5.18 6.22 -10.35
C ARG A 475 4.36 7.38 -9.76
N THR A 476 5.04 8.38 -9.21
CA THR A 476 4.43 9.53 -8.54
C THR A 476 5.27 10.81 -8.66
N SER A 477 4.73 11.94 -8.19
CA SER A 477 5.41 13.24 -8.19
C SER A 477 6.51 13.33 -7.12
N GLN A 478 7.40 14.32 -7.24
CA GLN A 478 8.46 14.54 -6.25
C GLN A 478 7.89 15.02 -4.91
N GLU A 479 6.86 15.86 -4.90
CA GLU A 479 6.24 16.38 -3.69
C GLU A 479 5.71 15.23 -2.81
N VAL A 480 5.09 14.22 -3.44
CA VAL A 480 4.64 13.01 -2.75
C VAL A 480 5.81 12.23 -2.16
N LEU A 481 6.89 12.05 -2.91
CA LEU A 481 8.09 11.37 -2.43
C LEU A 481 8.74 12.09 -1.27
N GLU A 482 8.76 13.43 -1.30
CA GLU A 482 9.27 14.26 -0.21
C GLU A 482 8.44 14.06 1.07
N ARG A 483 7.11 14.09 0.98
CA ARG A 483 6.20 13.79 2.11
C ARG A 483 6.41 12.39 2.69
N MET A 484 6.83 11.43 1.88
CA MET A 484 7.08 10.05 2.31
C MET A 484 8.52 9.80 2.78
N GLY A 485 9.40 10.81 2.76
CA GLY A 485 10.82 10.66 3.11
C GLY A 485 11.67 9.95 2.05
N LEU A 486 11.19 9.89 0.81
CA LEU A 486 11.77 9.13 -0.31
C LEU A 486 12.28 10.02 -1.45
N LYS A 487 12.58 11.29 -1.16
CA LYS A 487 13.05 12.31 -2.13
C LYS A 487 14.21 11.82 -3.00
N LYS A 488 15.14 11.04 -2.43
CA LYS A 488 16.32 10.49 -3.12
C LYS A 488 15.98 9.62 -4.34
N TYR A 489 14.76 9.10 -4.43
CA TYR A 489 14.30 8.26 -5.53
C TYR A 489 13.51 9.03 -6.61
N SER A 490 13.42 10.36 -6.52
CA SER A 490 12.58 11.18 -7.41
C SER A 490 12.92 11.03 -8.90
N SER A 491 14.19 10.92 -9.25
CA SER A 491 14.63 10.76 -10.64
C SER A 491 14.09 9.47 -11.27
N VAL A 492 14.12 8.37 -10.52
CA VAL A 492 13.65 7.05 -10.96
C VAL A 492 12.13 6.98 -10.93
N MET A 493 11.51 7.42 -9.84
CA MET A 493 10.07 7.23 -9.61
C MET A 493 9.17 8.11 -10.48
N LYS A 494 9.63 9.28 -10.93
CA LYS A 494 8.85 10.12 -11.88
C LYS A 494 8.62 9.44 -13.23
N MET A 495 9.59 8.63 -13.67
CA MET A 495 9.58 7.98 -14.98
C MET A 495 9.40 6.45 -14.87
N ALA A 496 9.07 5.95 -13.68
CA ALA A 496 8.92 4.53 -13.44
C ALA A 496 7.86 3.90 -14.38
N PRO A 497 8.17 2.81 -15.09
CA PRO A 497 7.19 2.12 -15.93
C PRO A 497 6.09 1.49 -15.06
N PRO A 498 4.90 1.21 -15.64
CA PRO A 498 3.83 0.51 -14.92
C PRO A 498 4.31 -0.79 -14.28
N GLY A 499 3.88 -1.04 -13.05
CA GLY A 499 4.26 -2.22 -12.26
C GLY A 499 5.64 -2.13 -11.60
N LEU A 500 6.45 -1.09 -11.84
CA LEU A 500 7.64 -0.83 -11.03
C LEU A 500 7.24 -0.13 -9.73
N ALA A 501 7.59 -0.73 -8.61
CA ALA A 501 7.34 -0.19 -7.28
C ALA A 501 8.63 -0.10 -6.46
N LEU A 502 8.71 0.91 -5.61
CA LEU A 502 9.67 1.01 -4.52
C LEU A 502 8.97 0.56 -3.23
N VAL A 503 9.55 -0.41 -2.51
CA VAL A 503 9.09 -0.82 -1.19
C VAL A 503 10.05 -0.26 -0.15
N SER A 504 9.51 0.44 0.85
CA SER A 504 10.25 0.96 2.00
C SER A 504 9.50 0.57 3.27
N SER A 505 10.18 -0.05 4.22
CA SER A 505 9.63 -0.42 5.52
C SER A 505 10.72 -0.31 6.58
N TYR A 506 10.35 -0.11 7.84
CA TYR A 506 11.33 -0.09 8.93
C TYR A 506 12.10 -1.42 9.07
N ASP A 507 11.46 -2.52 8.67
CA ASP A 507 12.02 -3.88 8.82
C ASP A 507 12.61 -4.42 7.49
N LEU A 508 12.59 -3.64 6.40
CA LEU A 508 13.08 -4.05 5.07
C LEU A 508 13.93 -2.96 4.44
N ASN A 509 15.04 -3.35 3.81
CA ASN A 509 15.80 -2.42 2.97
C ASN A 509 14.94 -1.89 1.81
N GLU A 510 15.22 -0.65 1.42
CA GLU A 510 14.51 0.01 0.33
C GLU A 510 14.88 -0.63 -1.01
N VAL A 511 13.92 -1.33 -1.61
CA VAL A 511 14.14 -2.12 -2.83
C VAL A 511 13.12 -1.79 -3.90
N PHE A 512 13.59 -1.78 -5.15
CA PHE A 512 12.72 -1.72 -6.31
C PHE A 512 12.28 -3.13 -6.68
N LEU A 513 11.00 -3.29 -6.99
CA LEU A 513 10.46 -4.55 -7.49
C LEU A 513 9.56 -4.30 -8.70
N LYS A 514 9.51 -5.30 -9.58
CA LYS A 514 8.54 -5.42 -10.64
C LYS A 514 7.41 -6.33 -10.15
N VAL A 515 6.21 -5.76 -10.07
CA VAL A 515 5.00 -6.49 -9.75
C VAL A 515 4.68 -7.42 -10.92
N PRO A 516 4.27 -8.68 -10.65
CA PRO A 516 3.84 -9.60 -11.70
C PRO A 516 2.73 -8.98 -12.56
N GLY A 517 2.74 -9.28 -13.85
CA GLY A 517 1.63 -8.94 -14.74
C GLY A 517 0.34 -9.66 -14.31
N PRO A 518 -0.83 -9.14 -14.73
CA PRO A 518 -2.12 -9.80 -14.50
C PRO A 518 -2.23 -11.17 -15.16
#